data_AF-A0A3D0Y1Q2-F1
#
_entry.id   AF-A0A3D0Y1Q2-F1
#
_cell.length_a   1.000
_cell.length_b   1.000
_cell.length_c   1.000
_cell.angle_alpha   90.00
_cell.angle_beta   90.00
_cell.angle_gamma   90.00
#
_symmetry.space_group_name_H-M   'P 1'
#
loop_
_entity.id
_entity.type
_entity.pdbx_description
1 polymer ?
#
loop_
_entity_poly.entity_id
_entity_poly.type
_entity_poly.pdbx_seq_one_letter_code
_entity_poly.pdbx_strand_id
1 'polypeptide(L)'
;MITKEQNMNKYCCLYVSEYHLEMILLPFIKNKFKESEILIFTQNNLLETLHTLLKKTNLSNENKERIVNIKNWNTEKIDLINNEDVKEYTVIINGDEEYRDRINKKIEKFNINVKNIVDCYDVNNTSIKSNYIQNNYIGVLNTESI
;
A
#
# COMPACT_ATOMS: atom_id res chain seq x y z
N MET A 1 0.52 -20.05 27.71
CA MET A 1 1.50 -19.55 26.70
C MET A 1 0.71 -18.70 25.72
N ILE A 2 0.83 -17.38 25.77
CA ILE A 2 0.24 -16.49 24.76
C ILE A 2 1.37 -16.25 23.77
N THR A 3 1.29 -16.89 22.61
CA THR A 3 2.17 -16.62 21.48
C THR A 3 2.03 -15.15 21.11
N LYS A 4 3.16 -14.47 20.93
CA LYS A 4 3.27 -13.07 20.58
C LYS A 4 2.69 -12.88 19.18
N GLU A 5 1.37 -12.73 19.05
CA GLU A 5 0.72 -12.33 17.80
C GLU A 5 1.29 -10.95 17.44
N GLN A 6 2.08 -10.88 16.37
CA GLN A 6 2.39 -9.60 15.75
C GLN A 6 1.07 -9.07 15.19
N ASN A 7 0.47 -8.10 15.88
CA ASN A 7 -0.77 -7.45 15.44
C ASN A 7 -0.50 -6.61 14.17
N MET A 8 -0.54 -7.27 13.02
CA MET A 8 -0.50 -6.63 11.71
C MET A 8 -1.84 -5.92 11.46
N ASN A 9 -1.78 -4.62 11.21
CA ASN A 9 -2.97 -3.83 10.90
C ASN A 9 -3.30 -3.94 9.42
N LYS A 10 -4.51 -4.40 9.09
CA LYS A 10 -4.98 -4.49 7.71
C LYS A 10 -5.99 -3.37 7.42
N TYR A 11 -5.72 -2.57 6.40
CA TYR A 11 -6.57 -1.47 5.95
C TYR A 11 -7.02 -1.69 4.50
N CYS A 12 -8.17 -1.12 4.17
CA CYS A 12 -8.71 -1.11 2.82
C CYS A 12 -8.61 0.31 2.24
N CYS A 13 -8.30 0.44 0.97
CA CYS A 13 -8.31 1.70 0.22
C CYS A 13 -9.27 1.56 -0.96
N LEU A 14 -10.32 2.38 -1.00
CA LEU A 14 -11.34 2.31 -2.06
C LEU A 14 -11.07 3.41 -3.08
N TYR A 15 -10.92 3.09 -4.37
CA TYR A 15 -10.63 4.09 -5.39
C TYR A 15 -11.54 3.94 -6.63
N VAL A 16 -11.60 4.97 -7.48
CA VAL A 16 -12.43 4.99 -8.71
C VAL A 16 -11.61 5.17 -9.98
N SER A 17 -10.35 5.55 -9.84
CA SER A 17 -9.37 5.74 -10.91
C SER A 17 -7.95 5.76 -10.32
N GLU A 18 -6.93 5.61 -11.17
CA GLU A 18 -5.52 5.67 -10.75
C GLU A 18 -5.18 7.00 -10.07
N TYR A 19 -5.64 8.13 -10.62
CA TYR A 19 -5.46 9.43 -9.98
C TYR A 19 -6.15 9.52 -8.61
N HIS A 20 -7.35 8.96 -8.46
CA HIS A 20 -8.03 8.93 -7.16
C HIS A 20 -7.23 8.11 -6.15
N LEU A 21 -6.73 6.95 -6.55
CA LEU A 21 -5.86 6.10 -5.74
C LEU A 21 -4.63 6.88 -5.25
N GLU A 22 -3.89 7.50 -6.17
CA GLU A 22 -2.68 8.23 -5.83
C GLU A 22 -2.96 9.42 -4.90
N MET A 23 -4.08 10.14 -5.10
CA MET A 23 -4.48 11.23 -4.20
C MET A 23 -4.72 10.77 -2.76
N ILE A 24 -5.22 9.55 -2.56
CA ILE A 24 -5.39 8.93 -1.24
C ILE A 24 -4.03 8.48 -0.68
N LEU A 25 -3.24 7.79 -1.51
CA LEU A 25 -2.00 7.15 -1.05
C LEU A 25 -0.90 8.18 -0.74
N LEU A 26 -0.77 9.27 -1.49
CA LEU A 26 0.28 10.27 -1.29
C LEU A 26 0.35 10.84 0.14
N PRO A 27 -0.74 11.36 0.75
CA PRO A 27 -0.69 11.84 2.13
C PRO A 27 -0.42 10.71 3.12
N PHE A 28 -0.99 9.52 2.91
CA PHE A 28 -0.74 8.34 3.74
C PHE A 28 0.74 7.93 3.74
N ILE A 29 1.32 7.77 2.55
CA ILE A 29 2.73 7.43 2.32
C ILE A 29 3.64 8.47 3.01
N LYS A 30 3.35 9.76 2.80
CA LYS A 30 4.10 10.86 3.42
C LYS A 30 4.13 10.75 4.94
N ASN A 31 2.98 10.42 5.56
CA ASN A 31 2.90 10.28 7.01
C ASN A 31 3.66 9.03 7.49
N LYS A 32 3.64 7.94 6.73
CA LYS A 32 4.29 6.67 7.08
C LYS A 32 5.81 6.63 6.90
N PHE A 33 6.38 7.55 6.12
CA PHE A 33 7.84 7.66 5.94
C PHE A 33 8.65 7.85 7.24
N LYS A 34 8.01 8.33 8.32
CA LYS A 34 8.64 8.49 9.63
C LYS A 34 8.61 7.22 10.48
N GLU A 35 7.75 6.27 10.13
CA GLU A 35 7.42 5.10 10.97
C GLU A 35 7.91 3.79 10.36
N SER A 36 7.84 3.65 9.04
CA SER A 36 8.08 2.38 8.35
C SER A 36 8.63 2.60 6.95
N GLU A 37 9.36 1.60 6.43
CA GLU A 37 9.66 1.54 5.02
C GLU A 37 8.41 1.13 4.24
N ILE A 38 8.24 1.69 3.03
CA ILE A 38 7.03 1.48 2.24
C ILE A 38 7.35 0.57 1.06
N LEU A 39 6.53 -0.45 0.87
CA LEU A 39 6.55 -1.32 -0.31
C LEU A 39 5.21 -1.21 -1.01
N ILE A 40 5.22 -1.03 -2.33
CA ILE A 40 4.00 -0.86 -3.12
C ILE A 40 3.98 -1.90 -4.22
N PHE A 41 2.93 -2.69 -4.33
CA PHE A 41 2.77 -3.69 -5.37
C PHE A 41 1.59 -3.30 -6.24
N THR A 42 1.83 -2.84 -7.46
CA THR A 42 0.77 -2.48 -8.40
C THR A 42 0.76 -3.45 -9.58
N GLN A 43 -0.42 -3.96 -9.93
CA GLN A 43 -0.59 -4.78 -11.14
C GLN A 43 -0.36 -3.95 -12.41
N ASN A 44 -0.82 -2.70 -12.40
CA ASN A 44 -0.61 -1.73 -13.48
C ASN A 44 0.53 -0.77 -13.13
N ASN A 45 1.17 -0.21 -14.15
CA ASN A 45 2.20 0.80 -13.98
C ASN A 45 1.56 2.16 -13.63
N LEU A 46 1.80 2.66 -12.41
CA LEU A 46 1.28 3.95 -11.95
C LEU A 46 2.32 5.08 -12.02
N LEU A 47 3.51 4.85 -12.57
CA LEU A 47 4.61 5.81 -12.50
C LEU A 47 4.30 7.09 -13.30
N GLU A 48 3.64 6.97 -14.45
CA GLU A 48 3.30 8.10 -15.32
C GLU A 48 2.26 9.04 -14.68
N THR A 49 1.20 8.46 -14.13
CA THR A 49 0.13 9.16 -13.41
C THR A 49 0.67 9.77 -12.12
N LEU A 50 1.51 9.04 -11.37
CA LEU A 50 2.20 9.52 -10.18
C LEU A 50 3.08 10.73 -10.49
N HIS A 51 3.92 10.67 -11.53
CA HIS A 51 4.74 11.82 -11.93
C HIS A 51 3.91 13.04 -12.28
N THR A 52 2.77 12.83 -12.96
CA THR A 52 1.85 13.90 -13.33
C THR A 52 1.22 14.53 -12.09
N LEU A 53 0.79 13.71 -11.13
CA LEU A 53 0.20 14.17 -9.90
C LEU A 53 1.22 14.91 -9.02
N LEU A 54 2.42 14.35 -8.83
CA LEU A 54 3.48 14.97 -8.02
C LEU A 54 3.88 16.36 -8.51
N LYS A 55 3.89 16.60 -9.84
CA LYS A 55 4.12 17.94 -10.42
C LYS A 55 3.08 18.97 -9.97
N LYS A 56 1.85 18.53 -9.69
CA LYS A 56 0.73 19.39 -9.26
C LYS A 56 0.63 19.54 -7.73
N THR A 57 1.42 18.80 -6.97
CA THR A 57 1.43 18.87 -5.49
C THR A 57 2.45 19.88 -4.96
N ASN A 58 2.16 20.44 -3.79
CA ASN A 58 3.07 21.31 -3.02
C ASN A 58 4.05 20.53 -2.13
N LEU A 59 4.28 19.24 -2.40
CA LEU A 59 5.28 18.44 -1.68
C LEU A 59 6.70 19.00 -1.94
N SER A 60 7.59 18.88 -0.95
CA SER A 60 9.01 19.19 -1.15
C SER A 60 9.62 18.23 -2.18
N ASN A 61 10.64 18.67 -2.91
CA ASN A 61 11.32 17.83 -3.89
C ASN A 61 11.86 16.54 -3.27
N GLU A 62 12.43 16.62 -2.06
CA GLU A 62 12.86 15.45 -1.28
C GLU A 62 11.74 14.43 -1.07
N ASN A 63 10.53 14.88 -0.68
CA ASN A 63 9.39 13.98 -0.51
C ASN A 63 8.95 13.39 -1.86
N LYS A 64 8.96 14.18 -2.94
CA LYS A 64 8.61 13.70 -4.28
C LYS A 64 9.58 12.62 -4.75
N GLU A 65 10.88 12.86 -4.59
CA GLU A 65 11.94 11.90 -4.91
C GLU A 65 11.79 10.62 -4.09
N ARG A 66 11.57 10.74 -2.78
CA ARG A 66 11.38 9.58 -1.91
C ARG A 66 10.17 8.74 -2.33
N ILE A 67 9.05 9.36 -2.72
CA ILE A 67 7.83 8.67 -3.19
C ILE A 67 8.07 7.95 -4.52
N VAL A 68 8.70 8.61 -5.49
CA VAL A 68 9.04 8.01 -6.79
C VAL A 68 10.00 6.83 -6.62
N ASN A 69 10.93 6.94 -5.68
CA ASN A 69 11.93 5.90 -5.40
C ASN A 69 11.37 4.73 -4.58
N ILE A 70 10.12 4.76 -4.13
CA ILE A 70 9.47 3.59 -3.53
C ILE A 70 9.46 2.46 -4.58
N LYS A 71 9.83 1.26 -4.16
CA LYS A 71 9.91 0.11 -5.05
C LYS A 71 8.52 -0.30 -5.56
N ASN A 72 8.50 -0.84 -6.78
CA ASN A 72 7.41 -1.61 -7.36
C ASN A 72 6.12 -0.84 -7.77
N TRP A 73 6.24 0.46 -8.08
CA TRP A 73 5.19 1.22 -8.80
C TRP A 73 4.92 0.76 -10.24
N ASN A 74 5.87 0.02 -10.83
CA ASN A 74 5.85 -0.37 -12.24
C ASN A 74 6.33 -1.81 -12.50
N THR A 75 6.76 -2.54 -11.46
CA THR A 75 7.33 -3.89 -11.59
C THR A 75 6.96 -4.74 -10.37
N GLU A 76 6.73 -6.04 -10.55
CA GLU A 76 6.54 -7.00 -9.45
C GLU A 76 7.89 -7.62 -9.03
N LYS A 77 8.88 -6.79 -8.67
CA LYS A 77 10.19 -7.30 -8.21
C LYS A 77 10.21 -7.43 -6.69
N ILE A 78 9.88 -8.63 -6.26
CA ILE A 78 9.81 -9.04 -4.85
C ILE A 78 11.19 -9.20 -4.20
N ASP A 79 12.21 -9.54 -4.99
CA ASP A 79 13.52 -10.00 -4.50
C ASP A 79 14.43 -8.90 -3.92
N LEU A 80 13.88 -7.75 -3.55
CA LEU A 80 14.64 -6.55 -3.17
C LEU A 80 14.48 -6.17 -1.69
N ILE A 81 13.91 -7.03 -0.86
CA ILE A 81 13.75 -6.75 0.58
C ILE A 81 15.00 -7.25 1.32
N ASN A 82 15.96 -6.35 1.50
CA ASN A 82 17.12 -6.63 2.34
C ASN A 82 16.70 -6.54 3.81
N ASN A 83 16.81 -7.67 4.51
CA ASN A 83 16.36 -7.85 5.90
C ASN A 83 17.21 -7.10 6.95
N GLU A 84 18.25 -6.38 6.56
CA GLU A 84 19.33 -6.06 7.50
C GLU A 84 19.17 -4.75 8.30
N ASP A 85 18.26 -3.84 7.95
CA ASP A 85 18.18 -2.52 8.64
C ASP A 85 16.77 -1.95 8.90
N VAL A 86 15.69 -2.55 8.41
CA VAL A 86 14.33 -1.97 8.54
C VAL A 86 13.54 -2.62 9.67
N LYS A 87 13.11 -1.80 10.65
CA LYS A 87 12.34 -2.28 11.80
C LYS A 87 10.91 -2.67 11.49
N GLU A 88 10.22 -1.96 10.58
CA GLU A 88 8.80 -2.19 10.25
C GLU A 88 8.50 -1.81 8.80
N TYR A 89 7.66 -2.59 8.11
CA TYR A 89 7.19 -2.33 6.75
C TYR A 89 5.69 -1.96 6.74
N THR A 90 5.35 -1.00 5.89
CA THR A 90 3.97 -0.77 5.44
C THR A 90 3.88 -1.22 3.98
N VAL A 91 2.99 -2.16 3.69
CA VAL A 91 2.80 -2.72 2.36
C VAL A 91 1.50 -2.24 1.77
N ILE A 92 1.53 -1.75 0.53
CA ILE A 92 0.35 -1.29 -0.22
C ILE A 92 0.22 -2.17 -1.45
N ILE A 93 -0.99 -2.66 -1.73
CA ILE A 93 -1.24 -3.63 -2.79
C ILE A 93 -2.39 -3.12 -3.66
N ASN A 94 -2.14 -2.90 -4.94
CA ASN A 94 -3.12 -2.47 -5.92
C ASN A 94 -3.20 -3.45 -7.09
N GLY A 95 -4.40 -3.96 -7.37
CA GLY A 95 -4.66 -4.88 -8.47
C GLY A 95 -6.06 -5.48 -8.37
N ASP A 96 -6.37 -6.43 -9.22
CA ASP A 96 -7.57 -7.25 -9.09
C ASP A 96 -7.48 -8.21 -7.88
N GLU A 97 -8.53 -9.01 -7.68
CA GLU A 97 -8.63 -9.95 -6.57
C GLU A 97 -7.54 -11.03 -6.63
N GLU A 98 -7.31 -11.62 -7.81
CA GLU A 98 -6.30 -12.65 -7.99
C GLU A 98 -4.88 -12.13 -7.72
N TYR A 99 -4.58 -10.92 -8.18
CA TYR A 99 -3.30 -10.25 -7.93
C TYR A 99 -3.10 -9.97 -6.44
N ARG A 100 -4.08 -9.36 -5.78
CA ARG A 100 -3.98 -9.06 -4.34
C ARG A 100 -3.79 -10.32 -3.51
N ASP A 101 -4.53 -11.38 -3.79
CA ASP A 101 -4.41 -12.65 -3.08
C ASP A 101 -3.03 -13.29 -3.27
N ARG A 102 -2.49 -13.21 -4.50
CA ARG A 102 -1.14 -13.68 -4.80
C ARG A 102 -0.09 -12.92 -4.00
N ILE A 103 -0.18 -11.59 -3.95
CA ILE A 103 0.78 -10.76 -3.21
C ILE A 103 0.65 -10.97 -1.70
N ASN A 104 -0.57 -11.00 -1.15
CA ASN A 104 -0.79 -11.27 0.28
C ASN A 104 -0.17 -12.62 0.70
N LYS A 105 -0.41 -13.71 -0.07
CA LYS A 105 0.21 -15.02 0.17
C LYS A 105 1.74 -15.01 0.08
N LYS A 106 2.32 -14.11 -0.72
CA LYS A 106 3.78 -13.95 -0.80
C LYS A 106 4.31 -13.20 0.42
N ILE A 107 3.59 -12.16 0.89
CA ILE A 107 3.95 -11.40 2.09
C ILE A 107 3.98 -12.29 3.33
N GLU A 108 2.98 -13.16 3.49
CA GLU A 108 2.95 -14.15 4.58
C GLU A 108 4.18 -15.08 4.60
N LYS A 109 4.81 -15.30 3.44
CA LYS A 109 6.01 -16.13 3.31
C LYS A 109 7.30 -15.36 3.50
N PHE A 110 7.27 -14.02 3.50
CA PHE A 110 8.45 -13.22 3.74
C PHE A 110 8.75 -13.12 5.23
N ASN A 111 10.03 -13.26 5.58
CA ASN A 111 10.49 -13.07 6.96
C ASN A 111 10.74 -11.56 7.26
N ILE A 112 9.72 -10.73 7.02
CA ILE A 112 9.79 -9.27 7.20
C ILE A 112 8.79 -8.83 8.26
N ASN A 113 9.10 -7.79 9.03
CA ASN A 113 8.20 -7.27 10.06
C ASN A 113 7.15 -6.33 9.42
N VAL A 114 6.04 -6.88 8.93
CA VAL A 114 4.94 -6.08 8.38
C VAL A 114 4.05 -5.56 9.50
N LYS A 115 3.97 -4.23 9.61
CA LYS A 115 3.09 -3.55 10.57
C LYS A 115 1.73 -3.25 9.96
N ASN A 116 1.71 -2.78 8.71
CA ASN A 116 0.48 -2.38 8.04
C ASN A 116 0.41 -3.01 6.64
N ILE A 117 -0.76 -3.53 6.26
CA ILE A 117 -1.11 -3.88 4.88
C ILE A 117 -2.28 -3.00 4.45
N VAL A 118 -2.19 -2.42 3.26
CA VAL A 118 -3.25 -1.65 2.60
C VAL A 118 -3.64 -2.35 1.31
N ASP A 119 -4.81 -2.96 1.27
CA ASP A 119 -5.36 -3.51 0.03
C ASP A 119 -6.20 -2.44 -0.68
N CYS A 120 -5.83 -2.11 -1.92
CA CYS A 120 -6.50 -1.12 -2.75
C CYS A 120 -7.49 -1.79 -3.68
N TYR A 121 -8.70 -1.23 -3.76
CA TYR A 121 -9.85 -1.79 -4.42
C TYR A 121 -10.51 -0.76 -5.33
N ASP A 122 -10.62 -1.10 -6.62
CA ASP A 122 -11.42 -0.33 -7.56
C ASP A 122 -12.91 -0.59 -7.29
N VAL A 123 -13.66 0.45 -6.92
CA VAL A 123 -15.10 0.32 -6.64
C VAL A 123 -15.92 0.06 -7.90
N ASN A 124 -15.36 0.34 -9.08
CA ASN A 124 -15.99 -0.02 -10.35
C ASN A 124 -15.89 -1.53 -10.61
N ASN A 125 -14.95 -2.21 -9.97
CA ASN A 125 -14.82 -3.66 -10.02
C ASN A 125 -15.73 -4.27 -8.94
N THR A 126 -16.91 -4.71 -9.37
CA THR A 126 -18.12 -5.00 -8.56
C THR A 126 -18.03 -6.16 -7.57
N SER A 127 -16.83 -6.70 -7.29
CA SER A 127 -16.65 -7.93 -6.52
C SER A 127 -16.64 -7.75 -5.00
N ILE A 128 -16.51 -6.53 -4.48
CA ILE A 128 -16.24 -6.34 -3.04
C ILE A 128 -17.52 -6.09 -2.25
N LYS A 129 -17.84 -7.02 -1.36
CA LYS A 129 -18.97 -6.90 -0.44
C LYS A 129 -18.58 -6.09 0.79
N SER A 130 -19.41 -5.15 1.21
CA SER A 130 -19.18 -4.33 2.42
C SER A 130 -18.88 -5.17 3.68
N ASN A 131 -19.57 -6.30 3.85
CA ASN A 131 -19.36 -7.23 4.95
C ASN A 131 -17.95 -7.86 4.94
N TYR A 132 -17.36 -8.07 3.76
CA TYR A 132 -16.00 -8.58 3.66
C TYR A 132 -14.99 -7.56 4.19
N ILE A 133 -15.19 -6.27 3.89
CA ILE A 133 -14.32 -5.22 4.39
C ILE A 133 -14.39 -5.14 5.92
N GLN A 134 -15.59 -5.09 6.48
CA GLN A 134 -15.79 -4.97 7.94
C GLN A 134 -15.16 -6.11 8.76
N ASN A 135 -15.11 -7.32 8.19
CA ASN A 135 -14.61 -8.49 8.90
C ASN A 135 -13.09 -8.71 8.76
N ASN A 136 -12.45 -8.13 7.73
CA ASN A 136 -11.05 -8.41 7.41
C ASN A 136 -10.12 -7.19 7.53
N TYR A 137 -10.68 -5.99 7.73
CA TYR A 137 -9.94 -4.74 7.77
C TYR A 137 -10.33 -3.92 9.00
N ILE A 138 -9.33 -3.32 9.63
CA ILE A 138 -9.50 -2.42 10.78
C ILE A 138 -10.17 -1.12 10.37
N GLY A 139 -9.93 -0.68 9.13
CA GLY A 139 -10.36 0.62 8.66
C GLY A 139 -10.29 0.81 7.15
N VAL A 140 -10.94 1.85 6.66
CA VAL A 140 -10.89 2.30 5.26
C VAL A 140 -10.17 3.65 5.18
N LEU A 141 -9.04 3.72 4.47
CA LEU A 141 -8.16 4.90 4.45
C LEU A 141 -8.86 6.20 4.01
N ASN A 142 -9.84 6.11 3.11
CA ASN A 142 -10.52 7.30 2.58
C ASN A 142 -11.60 7.86 3.52
N THR A 143 -12.03 7.08 4.51
CA THR A 143 -13.11 7.45 5.42
C THR A 143 -12.60 7.72 6.83
N GLU A 144 -11.38 7.29 7.13
CA GLU A 144 -10.70 7.66 8.36
C GLU A 144 -10.11 9.06 8.18
N SER A 145 -10.60 10.00 8.98
CA SER A 145 -9.99 11.32 9.11
C SER A 145 -8.63 11.14 9.77
N ILE A 146 -7.55 11.10 8.98
CA ILE A 146 -6.16 11.11 9.47
C ILE A 146 -5.66 12.55 9.56
#